data_AF-A0A2E0FH87-F1
#
_entry.id   AF-A0A2E0FH87-F1
#
_cell.length_a   1.000
_cell.length_b   1.000
_cell.length_c   1.000
_cell.angle_alpha   90.00
_cell.angle_beta   90.00
_cell.angle_gamma   90.00
#
_symmetry.space_group_name_H-M   'P 1'
#
loop_
_entity.id
_entity.type
_entity.pdbx_description
1 polymer ?
#
loop_
_entity_poly.entity_id
_entity_poly.type
_entity_poly.pdbx_seq_one_letter_code
_entity_poly.pdbx_strand_id
1 'polypeptide(L)' 'MTQGQIRQMISQIVNGNLRYCTPNDPICMDRVAEEENKGKEGFTIQSAEEVLNDIICDLTSLEDELRIESSFQSAQL' A
#
# COMPACT_ATOMS: atom_id res chain seq x y z
N MET A 1 12.59 -15.34 -1.66
CA MET A 1 12.03 -14.65 -2.86
C MET A 1 13.12 -14.10 -3.82
N THR A 2 12.85 -13.87 -5.12
CA THR A 2 13.83 -13.19 -6.03
C THR A 2 13.78 -11.65 -5.90
N GLN A 3 14.86 -10.97 -6.29
CA GLN A 3 14.91 -9.50 -6.29
C GLN A 3 13.85 -8.83 -7.19
N GLY A 4 13.47 -9.48 -8.30
CA GLY A 4 12.40 -9.00 -9.16
C GLY A 4 11.03 -9.03 -8.46
N GLN A 5 10.74 -10.13 -7.77
CA GLN A 5 9.50 -10.29 -7.00
C GLN A 5 9.43 -9.30 -5.83
N ILE A 6 10.54 -9.06 -5.12
CA ILE A 6 10.61 -8.06 -4.04
C ILE A 6 10.21 -6.67 -4.57
N ARG A 7 10.81 -6.23 -5.69
CA ARG A 7 10.46 -4.93 -6.30
C ARG A 7 9.01 -4.84 -6.73
N GLN A 8 8.45 -5.94 -7.24
CA GLN A 8 7.04 -6.01 -7.61
C GLN A 8 6.14 -5.87 -6.38
N MET A 9 6.43 -6.56 -5.28
CA MET A 9 5.66 -6.48 -4.05
C MET A 9 5.71 -5.08 -3.42
N ILE A 10 6.89 -4.46 -3.34
CA ILE A 10 7.01 -3.06 -2.88
C ILE A 10 6.12 -2.15 -3.73
N SER A 11 6.18 -2.30 -5.05
CA SER A 11 5.37 -1.50 -5.97
C SER A 11 3.87 -1.75 -5.76
N GLN A 12 3.45 -2.99 -5.51
CA GLN A 12 2.05 -3.32 -5.24
C GLN A 12 1.57 -2.74 -3.91
N ILE A 13 2.37 -2.80 -2.84
CA ILE A 13 2.04 -2.21 -1.54
C ILE A 13 1.84 -0.70 -1.68
N VAL A 14 2.82 0.00 -2.26
CA VAL A 14 2.77 1.45 -2.40
C VAL A 14 1.59 1.87 -3.28
N ASN A 15 1.45 1.29 -4.48
CA ASN A 15 0.38 1.67 -5.39
C ASN A 15 -0.99 1.25 -4.87
N GLY A 16 -1.10 0.14 -4.14
CA GLY A 16 -2.36 -0.32 -3.56
C GLY A 16 -2.88 0.64 -2.49
N ASN A 17 -2.01 1.07 -1.58
CA ASN A 17 -2.36 2.01 -0.51
C ASN A 17 -2.69 3.41 -1.07
N LEU A 18 -1.95 3.91 -2.06
CA LEU A 18 -2.22 5.22 -2.68
C LEU A 18 -3.63 5.38 -3.24
N ARG A 19 -4.31 4.28 -3.60
CA ARG A 19 -5.69 4.30 -4.11
C ARG A 19 -6.68 4.89 -3.12
N TYR A 20 -6.43 4.75 -1.82
CA TYR A 20 -7.31 5.20 -0.75
C TYR A 20 -7.26 6.71 -0.47
N CYS A 21 -6.20 7.37 -0.93
CA CYS A 21 -6.08 8.83 -0.91
C CYS A 21 -6.02 9.46 -2.31
N THR A 22 -6.38 8.72 -3.37
CA THR A 22 -6.40 9.23 -4.74
C THR A 22 -7.84 9.59 -5.12
N PRO A 23 -8.18 10.88 -5.29
CA PRO A 23 -9.58 11.31 -5.47
C PRO A 23 -10.30 10.65 -6.64
N ASN A 24 -9.61 10.43 -7.75
CA ASN A 24 -10.18 9.83 -8.96
C ASN A 24 -10.06 8.30 -9.02
N ASP A 25 -9.52 7.65 -7.98
CA ASP A 25 -9.50 6.19 -7.93
C ASP A 25 -10.94 5.67 -7.72
N PRO A 26 -11.36 4.61 -8.44
CA PRO A 26 -12.68 4.01 -8.26
C PRO A 26 -13.06 3.74 -6.79
N ILE A 27 -12.09 3.33 -5.95
CA ILE A 27 -12.33 3.06 -4.53
C ILE A 27 -12.80 4.33 -3.80
N CYS A 28 -12.18 5.48 -4.06
CA CYS A 28 -12.59 6.76 -3.48
C CYS A 28 -13.91 7.26 -4.08
N MET A 29 -14.05 7.16 -5.40
CA MET A 29 -15.23 7.60 -6.14
C MET A 29 -16.51 6.86 -5.70
N ASP A 30 -16.41 5.56 -5.41
CA ASP A 30 -17.54 4.74 -4.97
C ASP A 30 -17.95 5.04 -3.51
N ARG A 31 -17.02 5.57 -2.69
CA ARG A 31 -17.29 5.90 -1.29
C ARG A 31 -17.99 7.24 -1.10
N VAL A 32 -17.73 8.19 -1.99
CA VAL A 32 -18.31 9.54 -1.92
C VAL A 32 -19.75 9.52 -2.44
N ALA A 33 -20.71 9.78 -1.54
CA ALA A 33 -22.13 9.72 -1.85
C ALA A 33 -22.61 10.88 -2.74
N GLU A 34 -22.03 12.07 -2.55
CA GLU A 34 -22.42 13.28 -3.28
C GLU A 34 -21.61 13.39 -4.57
N GLU A 35 -22.28 13.32 -5.73
CA GLU A 35 -21.62 13.35 -7.04
C GLU A 35 -20.74 14.60 -7.25
N GLU A 36 -21.16 15.75 -6.70
CA GLU A 36 -20.40 16.99 -6.76
C GLU A 36 -19.04 16.92 -6.04
N ASN A 37 -18.85 15.97 -5.12
CA ASN A 37 -17.64 15.84 -4.33
C ASN A 37 -16.70 14.74 -4.83
N LYS A 38 -17.14 13.93 -5.79
CA LYS A 38 -16.33 12.91 -6.42
C LYS A 38 -15.13 13.52 -7.15
N GLY A 39 -13.96 12.93 -6.98
CA GLY A 39 -12.73 13.39 -7.63
C GLY A 39 -12.09 14.64 -7.00
N LYS A 40 -12.67 15.17 -5.92
CA LYS A 40 -12.10 16.32 -5.21
C LYS A 40 -11.12 15.90 -4.11
N GLU A 41 -10.07 16.69 -3.93
CA GLU A 41 -9.18 16.57 -2.77
C GLU A 41 -9.98 16.73 -1.46
N GLY A 42 -9.64 15.94 -0.45
CA GLY A 42 -10.34 15.91 0.83
C GLY A 42 -11.59 15.02 0.88
N PHE A 43 -12.05 14.50 -0.27
CA PHE A 43 -13.15 13.53 -0.35
C PHE A 43 -12.63 12.15 -0.78
N THR A 44 -11.61 11.68 -0.07
CA THR A 44 -11.01 10.35 -0.22
C THR A 44 -11.37 9.46 0.96
N ILE A 45 -11.07 8.16 0.88
CA ILE A 45 -11.36 7.25 2.02
C ILE A 45 -10.47 7.61 3.21
N GLN A 46 -9.21 7.93 2.93
CA GLN A 46 -8.19 8.27 3.92
C GLN A 46 -7.46 9.54 3.50
N SER A 47 -6.86 10.23 4.47
CA SER A 47 -5.92 11.32 4.20
C SER A 47 -4.60 10.77 3.64
N ALA A 48 -3.79 11.65 3.05
CA ALA A 48 -2.46 11.26 2.57
C ALA A 48 -1.53 10.83 3.72
N GLU A 49 -1.68 11.42 4.91
CA GLU A 49 -0.94 11.07 6.12
C GLU A 49 -1.30 9.68 6.64
N GLU A 50 -2.59 9.34 6.63
CA GLU A 50 -3.06 7.98 7.00
C GLU A 50 -2.50 6.94 6.03
N VAL A 51 -2.60 7.19 4.72
CA VAL A 51 -2.05 6.30 3.68
C VAL A 51 -0.53 6.17 3.78
N LEU A 52 0.19 7.24 4.10
CA LEU A 52 1.63 7.18 4.32
C LEU A 52 1.97 6.25 5.49
N ASN A 53 1.21 6.34 6.59
CA ASN A 53 1.41 5.48 7.74
C ASN A 53 1.14 4.01 7.37
N ASP A 54 0.08 3.73 6.62
CA ASP A 54 -0.25 2.37 6.17
C ASP A 54 0.84 1.79 5.26
N ILE A 55 1.36 2.58 4.31
CA ILE A 55 2.50 2.18 3.47
C ILE A 55 3.71 1.80 4.32
N ILE A 56 4.03 2.59 5.34
CA ILE A 56 5.16 2.31 6.24
C ILE A 56 4.93 1.01 7.01
N CYS A 57 3.74 0.81 7.57
CA CYS A 57 3.39 -0.42 8.29
C CYS A 57 3.48 -1.66 7.40
N ASP A 58 2.94 -1.60 6.18
CA ASP A 58 2.97 -2.72 5.23
C ASP A 58 4.39 -3.03 4.74
N LEU A 59 5.19 -2.00 4.43
CA LEU A 59 6.57 -2.19 4.02
C LEU A 59 7.46 -2.73 5.15
N THR A 60 7.19 -2.32 6.40
CA THR A 60 7.86 -2.88 7.58
C THR A 60 7.52 -4.37 7.72
N SER A 61 6.25 -4.72 7.52
CA SER A 61 5.80 -6.12 7.56
C SER A 61 6.47 -6.96 6.46
N LEU A 62 6.61 -6.41 5.25
CA LEU A 62 7.37 -7.05 4.16
C LEU A 62 8.86 -7.22 4.51
N GLU A 63 9.49 -6.21 5.14
CA GLU A 63 10.87 -6.32 5.59
C GLU A 63 11.05 -7.46 6.59
N ASP A 64 10.15 -7.57 7.56
CA ASP A 64 10.20 -8.62 8.57
C ASP A 64 10.01 -10.01 7.96
N GLU A 65 9.08 -10.18 7.02
CA GLU A 65 8.89 -11.44 6.28
C GLU A 65 10.16 -11.84 5.51
N LEU A 66 10.79 -10.89 4.80
CA LEU A 66 12.03 -11.13 4.06
C LEU A 66 13.20 -11.53 4.96
N ARG A 67 13.30 -10.93 6.15
CA ARG A 67 14.31 -11.29 7.15
C ARG A 67 14.10 -12.71 7.65
N ILE A 68 12.85 -13.06 7.98
CA ILE A 68 12.48 -14.40 8.44
C ILE A 68 12.83 -15.46 7.37
N GLU A 69 12.44 -15.23 6.10
CA GLU A 69 12.81 -16.13 4.99
C GLU A 69 14.33 -16.34 4.90
N SER A 70 15.10 -15.25 4.99
CA SER A 70 16.56 -15.29 4.92
C SER A 70 17.18 -16.07 6.09
N SER A 71 16.64 -15.91 7.29
CA SER A 71 17.09 -16.65 8.48
C SER A 71 16.82 -18.15 8.34
N PHE A 72 15.65 -18.56 7.84
CA PHE A 72 15.34 -19.97 7.62
C PHE A 72 16.22 -20.62 6.55
N GLN A 73 16.49 -19.92 5.46
CA GLN A 73 17.41 -20.42 4.41
C GLN A 73 18.83 -20.60 4.93
N SER A 74 19.29 -19.74 5.84
CA SER A 74 20.63 -19.82 6.43
C SER A 74 20.76 -20.95 7.45
N ALA A 75 19.67 -21.36 8.11
CA ALA A 75 19.67 -22.43 9.13
C ALA A 75 19.57 -23.84 8.53
N GLN A 76 19.25 -23.98 7.24
CA GLN A 76 19.16 -25.25 6.52
C GLN A 76 20.42 -25.61 5.72
N LEU A 77 21.41 -24.72 5.70
CA LEU A 77 22.75 -24.93 5.12
C LEU A 77 23.74 -25.42 6.18
#